data_AF-A0A5N3S5N4-F1
#
_entry.id   AF-A0A5N3S5N4-F1
#
_cell.length_a   1.000
_cell.length_b   1.000
_cell.length_c   1.000
_cell.angle_alpha   90.00
_cell.angle_beta   90.00
_cell.angle_gamma   90.00
#
_symmetry.space_group_name_H-M   'P 1'
#
loop_
_entity.id
_entity.type
_entity.pdbx_description
1 polymer ?
#
loop_
_entity_poly.entity_id
_entity_poly.type
_entity_poly.pdbx_seq_one_letter_code
_entity_poly.pdbx_strand_id
1 'polypeptide(L)'
;MRSFVLRARAAPTESKLILEGVGQEAHTEILAHTLMNTIFVAQSHREDVTVHLVLESTKDFSRTITVDSNAITNIGGFHESALLAAVVRAVDASQGMGKEETRQVEPGIIVRTISFEKLVKELAEDHQLYMMDKKGEFIRDAEIADNPCFLLTDHIPMPKKSYNSLKRLGTEKISLGPNMLFASQCVVLINNELDIRGF
;
A
#
# COMPACT_ATOMS: atom_id res chain seq x y z
N MET A 1 -0.78 6.58 14.27
CA MET A 1 -1.17 6.33 12.87
C MET A 1 -0.22 5.33 12.24
N ARG A 2 -0.75 4.33 11.51
CA ARG A 2 0.02 3.28 10.83
C ARG A 2 -0.19 3.43 9.32
N SER A 3 0.89 3.56 8.56
CA SER A 3 0.83 3.78 7.12
C SER A 3 1.43 2.61 6.35
N PHE A 4 0.82 2.25 5.24
CA PHE A 4 1.27 1.15 4.39
C PHE A 4 1.33 1.59 2.93
N VAL A 5 2.44 1.35 2.25
CA VAL A 5 2.59 1.62 0.82
C VAL A 5 2.81 0.31 0.10
N LEU A 6 1.86 -0.10 -0.75
CA LEU A 6 2.06 -1.18 -1.71
C LEU A 6 2.46 -0.60 -3.06
N ARG A 7 3.72 -0.81 -3.46
CA ARG A 7 4.19 -0.55 -4.81
C ARG A 7 3.80 -1.72 -5.72
N ALA A 8 2.67 -1.60 -6.40
CA ALA A 8 2.14 -2.59 -7.32
C ALA A 8 2.62 -2.29 -8.75
N ARG A 9 3.79 -2.84 -9.09
CA ARG A 9 4.49 -2.59 -10.34
C ARG A 9 3.82 -3.26 -11.53
N ALA A 10 3.24 -4.44 -11.33
CA ALA A 10 2.53 -5.19 -12.36
C ALA A 10 1.07 -4.69 -12.53
N ALA A 11 0.53 -4.00 -11.54
CA ALA A 11 -0.88 -3.63 -11.52
C ALA A 11 -1.18 -2.54 -12.56
N PRO A 12 -2.12 -2.79 -13.49
CA PRO A 12 -2.48 -1.86 -14.55
C PRO A 12 -3.27 -0.66 -14.02
N THR A 13 -3.22 0.43 -14.77
CA THR A 13 -4.01 1.66 -14.51
C THR A 13 -5.25 1.75 -15.42
N GLU A 14 -5.72 0.60 -15.92
CA GLU A 14 -6.93 0.46 -16.73
C GLU A 14 -7.88 -0.53 -16.03
N SER A 15 -9.10 -0.07 -15.73
CA SER A 15 -10.07 -0.78 -14.88
C SER A 15 -10.39 -2.20 -15.33
N LYS A 16 -10.56 -2.41 -16.64
CA LYS A 16 -10.82 -3.74 -17.20
C LYS A 16 -9.65 -4.70 -16.94
N LEU A 17 -8.42 -4.25 -17.13
CA LEU A 17 -7.22 -5.05 -16.93
C LEU A 17 -6.98 -5.37 -15.45
N ILE A 18 -7.43 -4.50 -14.54
CA ILE A 18 -7.39 -4.78 -13.10
C ILE A 18 -8.27 -6.00 -12.79
N LEU A 19 -9.52 -6.00 -13.27
CA LEU A 19 -10.46 -7.11 -12.99
C LEU A 19 -10.04 -8.42 -13.66
N GLU A 20 -9.55 -8.35 -14.89
CA GLU A 20 -9.05 -9.53 -15.63
C GLU A 20 -7.72 -10.05 -15.08
N GLY A 21 -6.99 -9.23 -14.30
CA GLY A 21 -5.69 -9.57 -13.73
C GLY A 21 -5.72 -10.48 -12.51
N VAL A 22 -6.91 -10.85 -12.01
CA VAL A 22 -7.08 -11.74 -10.86
C VAL A 22 -6.65 -13.16 -11.21
N GLY A 23 -5.69 -13.69 -10.47
CA GLY A 23 -5.11 -15.03 -10.70
C GLY A 23 -4.31 -15.13 -12.01
N GLN A 24 -4.02 -14.00 -12.66
CA GLN A 24 -3.16 -13.92 -13.85
C GLN A 24 -1.78 -13.36 -13.49
N GLU A 25 -0.92 -13.15 -14.48
CA GLU A 25 0.47 -12.68 -14.30
C GLU A 25 0.59 -11.41 -13.44
N ALA A 26 -0.37 -10.48 -13.53
CA ALA A 26 -0.36 -9.24 -12.75
C ALA A 26 -0.74 -9.43 -11.26
N HIS A 27 -1.38 -10.56 -10.90
CA HIS A 27 -1.81 -10.90 -9.54
C HIS A 27 -2.54 -9.76 -8.81
N THR A 28 -3.50 -9.13 -9.49
CA THR A 28 -4.19 -7.92 -8.99
C THR A 28 -4.99 -8.15 -7.70
N GLU A 29 -5.30 -9.41 -7.35
CA GLU A 29 -5.87 -9.81 -6.06
C GLU A 29 -5.05 -9.29 -4.86
N ILE A 30 -3.73 -9.06 -5.05
CA ILE A 30 -2.87 -8.51 -3.99
C ILE A 30 -3.32 -7.12 -3.52
N LEU A 31 -3.94 -6.32 -4.39
CA LEU A 31 -4.46 -4.99 -4.05
C LEU A 31 -5.60 -5.12 -3.02
N ALA A 32 -6.57 -5.99 -3.32
CA ALA A 32 -7.70 -6.25 -2.43
C ALA A 32 -7.26 -6.95 -1.14
N HIS A 33 -6.39 -7.96 -1.22
CA HIS A 33 -5.89 -8.64 -0.02
C HIS A 33 -5.09 -7.70 0.89
N THR A 34 -4.35 -6.75 0.31
CA THR A 34 -3.64 -5.72 1.08
C THR A 34 -4.64 -4.79 1.77
N LEU A 35 -5.62 -4.24 1.05
CA LEU A 35 -6.67 -3.43 1.67
C LEU A 35 -7.39 -4.20 2.78
N MET A 36 -7.79 -5.45 2.51
CA MET A 36 -8.49 -6.31 3.45
C MET A 36 -7.71 -6.47 4.76
N ASN A 37 -6.46 -6.92 4.66
CA ASN A 37 -5.64 -7.25 5.82
C ASN A 37 -5.09 -6.01 6.55
N THR A 38 -5.03 -4.87 5.86
CA THR A 38 -4.56 -3.63 6.47
C THR A 38 -5.66 -2.94 7.26
N ILE A 39 -6.89 -2.98 6.76
CA ILE A 39 -7.99 -2.18 7.29
C ILE A 39 -8.91 -2.99 8.21
N PHE A 40 -9.29 -4.22 7.86
CA PHE A 40 -10.38 -4.90 8.55
C PHE A 40 -9.92 -5.85 9.65
N VAL A 41 -10.74 -5.95 10.70
CA VAL A 41 -10.70 -6.96 11.74
C VAL A 41 -12.10 -7.56 11.91
N ALA A 42 -12.25 -8.64 12.67
CA ALA A 42 -13.49 -9.42 12.69
C ALA A 42 -14.76 -8.62 13.04
N GLN A 43 -14.66 -7.61 13.91
CA GLN A 43 -15.81 -6.84 14.41
C GLN A 43 -15.81 -5.37 13.96
N SER A 44 -14.77 -4.90 13.27
CA SER A 44 -14.61 -3.48 12.91
C SER A 44 -13.57 -3.29 11.80
N HIS A 45 -13.22 -2.04 11.52
CA HIS A 45 -11.97 -1.65 10.89
C HIS A 45 -11.01 -1.12 11.95
N ARG A 46 -9.72 -1.12 11.63
CA ARG A 46 -8.66 -0.49 12.41
C ARG A 46 -8.76 1.02 12.22
N GLU A 47 -8.73 1.76 13.32
CA GLU A 47 -8.60 3.22 13.30
C GLU A 47 -7.15 3.62 13.05
N ASP A 48 -6.94 4.86 12.60
CA ASP A 48 -5.62 5.46 12.37
C ASP A 48 -4.71 4.66 11.42
N VAL A 49 -5.31 4.02 10.41
CA VAL A 49 -4.61 3.30 9.35
C VAL A 49 -4.78 4.02 8.00
N THR A 50 -3.66 4.22 7.29
CA THR A 50 -3.67 4.71 5.91
C THR A 50 -2.99 3.72 4.97
N VAL A 51 -3.63 3.42 3.83
CA VAL A 51 -3.10 2.54 2.80
C VAL A 51 -2.91 3.31 1.50
N HIS A 52 -1.71 3.24 0.93
CA HIS A 52 -1.38 3.77 -0.39
C HIS A 52 -1.10 2.62 -1.36
N LEU A 53 -1.94 2.47 -2.38
CA LEU A 53 -1.70 1.56 -3.49
C LEU A 53 -1.11 2.35 -4.65
N VAL A 54 0.12 2.04 -5.06
CA VAL A 54 0.80 2.70 -6.18
C VAL A 54 0.82 1.76 -7.38
N LEU A 55 -0.06 2.00 -8.35
CA LEU A 55 -0.20 1.22 -9.58
C LEU A 55 0.70 1.82 -10.66
N GLU A 56 1.68 1.04 -11.16
CA GLU A 56 2.73 1.55 -12.07
C GLU A 56 2.70 0.96 -13.49
N SER A 57 1.85 -0.03 -13.79
CA SER A 57 1.70 -0.52 -15.17
C SER A 57 0.78 0.44 -15.93
N THR A 58 1.40 1.41 -16.61
CA THR A 58 0.72 2.57 -17.20
C THR A 58 1.38 3.04 -18.48
N LYS A 59 0.62 3.77 -19.30
CA LYS A 59 1.09 4.48 -20.49
C LYS A 59 1.44 5.95 -20.20
N ASP A 60 0.99 6.49 -19.07
CA ASP A 60 1.15 7.91 -18.70
C ASP A 60 1.85 8.08 -17.33
N PHE A 61 1.09 8.19 -16.25
CA PHE A 61 1.53 8.38 -14.88
C PHE A 61 1.10 7.19 -14.02
N SER A 62 1.80 6.91 -12.93
CA SER A 62 1.30 6.00 -11.92
C SER A 62 0.03 6.56 -11.27
N ARG A 63 -0.81 5.68 -10.73
CA ARG A 63 -1.96 6.06 -9.90
C ARG A 63 -1.68 5.66 -8.46
N THR A 64 -1.63 6.65 -7.57
CA THR A 64 -1.56 6.44 -6.13
C THR A 64 -2.96 6.59 -5.56
N ILE A 65 -3.56 5.46 -5.18
CA ILE A 65 -4.85 5.43 -4.51
C ILE A 65 -4.57 5.40 -3.01
N THR A 66 -5.12 6.36 -2.27
CA THR A 66 -4.97 6.43 -0.82
C THR A 66 -6.31 6.16 -0.16
N VAL A 67 -6.29 5.26 0.82
CA VAL A 67 -7.45 4.86 1.61
C VAL A 67 -7.17 5.19 3.07
N ASP A 68 -7.96 6.08 3.65
CA ASP A 68 -7.94 6.47 5.06
C ASP A 68 -9.05 5.75 5.82
N SER A 69 -8.66 4.83 6.69
CA SER A 69 -9.57 3.98 7.47
C SER A 69 -10.54 4.78 8.35
N ASN A 70 -10.16 5.97 8.83
CA ASN A 70 -11.02 6.78 9.68
C ASN A 70 -12.17 7.45 8.91
N ALA A 71 -11.99 7.61 7.59
CA ALA A 71 -12.93 8.32 6.72
C ALA A 71 -13.69 7.41 5.75
N ILE A 72 -13.27 6.14 5.58
CA ILE A 72 -13.97 5.23 4.69
C ILE A 72 -15.41 4.97 5.15
N THR A 73 -16.34 5.04 4.20
CA THR A 73 -17.73 4.65 4.41
C THR A 73 -18.21 3.86 3.20
N ASN A 74 -19.16 2.93 3.42
CA ASN A 74 -19.87 2.24 2.34
C ASN A 74 -18.98 1.57 1.26
N ILE A 75 -17.82 1.01 1.63
CA ILE A 75 -16.86 0.39 0.69
C ILE A 75 -17.41 -0.88 -0.01
N GLY A 76 -18.60 -1.36 0.39
CA GLY A 76 -19.31 -2.48 -0.23
C GLY A 76 -18.99 -3.86 0.37
N GLY A 77 -18.12 -3.92 1.39
CA GLY A 77 -17.72 -5.14 2.07
C GLY A 77 -16.19 -5.32 2.11
N PHE A 78 -15.72 -6.37 2.78
CA PHE A 78 -14.28 -6.67 2.92
C PHE A 78 -13.80 -7.82 2.01
N HIS A 79 -14.67 -8.34 1.13
CA HIS A 79 -14.31 -9.40 0.20
C HIS A 79 -13.62 -8.83 -1.05
N GLU A 80 -12.86 -9.69 -1.75
CA GLU A 80 -11.98 -9.33 -2.87
C GLU A 80 -12.67 -8.44 -3.92
N SER A 81 -13.83 -8.85 -4.42
CA SER A 81 -14.54 -8.13 -5.48
C SER A 81 -15.01 -6.73 -5.08
N ALA A 82 -15.43 -6.51 -3.82
CA ALA A 82 -15.83 -5.19 -3.34
C ALA A 82 -14.63 -4.24 -3.26
N LEU A 83 -13.49 -4.74 -2.76
CA LEU A 83 -12.27 -3.96 -2.62
C LEU A 83 -11.63 -3.65 -3.99
N LEU A 84 -11.63 -4.60 -4.93
CA LEU A 84 -11.22 -4.31 -6.31
C LEU A 84 -12.16 -3.32 -6.99
N ALA A 85 -13.46 -3.37 -6.72
CA ALA A 85 -14.39 -2.37 -7.25
C ALA A 85 -14.05 -0.95 -6.75
N ALA A 86 -13.61 -0.79 -5.49
CA ALA A 86 -13.15 0.50 -4.98
C ALA A 86 -11.88 1.00 -5.69
N VAL A 87 -10.92 0.09 -5.95
CA VAL A 87 -9.72 0.41 -6.74
C VAL A 87 -10.09 0.82 -8.16
N VAL A 88 -10.99 0.09 -8.82
CA VAL A 88 -11.51 0.40 -10.17
C VAL A 88 -12.17 1.78 -10.20
N ARG A 89 -13.05 2.09 -9.24
CA ARG A 89 -13.69 3.43 -9.16
C ARG A 89 -12.65 4.55 -9.05
N ALA A 90 -11.60 4.35 -8.27
CA ALA A 90 -10.52 5.32 -8.14
C ALA A 90 -9.71 5.48 -9.44
N VAL A 91 -9.44 4.38 -10.15
CA VAL A 91 -8.77 4.41 -11.46
C VAL A 91 -9.63 5.08 -12.53
N ASP A 92 -10.92 4.79 -12.58
CA ASP A 92 -11.89 5.45 -13.48
C ASP A 92 -11.98 6.95 -13.20
N ALA A 93 -12.07 7.33 -11.92
CA ALA A 93 -12.08 8.73 -11.51
C ALA A 93 -10.78 9.47 -11.90
N SER A 94 -9.68 8.74 -12.09
CA SER A 94 -8.37 9.33 -12.46
C SER A 94 -8.17 9.56 -13.95
N GLN A 95 -9.09 9.12 -14.80
CA GLN A 95 -8.94 9.25 -16.24
C GLN A 95 -8.84 10.74 -16.65
N GLY A 96 -7.86 11.04 -17.51
CA GLY A 96 -7.57 12.39 -17.97
C GLY A 96 -6.88 13.31 -16.96
N MET A 97 -6.44 12.81 -15.80
CA MET A 97 -5.64 13.61 -14.86
C MET A 97 -4.26 13.93 -15.44
N GLY A 98 -3.83 15.19 -15.31
CA GLY A 98 -2.46 15.62 -15.53
C GLY A 98 -1.51 15.15 -14.44
N LYS A 99 -0.23 15.51 -14.56
CA LYS A 99 0.82 15.15 -13.59
C LYS A 99 0.55 15.85 -12.24
N GLU A 100 0.74 15.12 -11.13
CA GLU A 100 0.63 15.66 -9.77
C GLU A 100 -0.75 16.21 -9.41
N GLU A 101 -1.80 15.76 -10.09
CA GLU A 101 -3.19 16.07 -9.75
C GLU A 101 -3.71 15.15 -8.62
N THR A 102 -4.77 15.61 -7.95
CA THR A 102 -5.48 14.86 -6.91
C THR A 102 -6.98 14.96 -7.15
N ARG A 103 -7.70 13.84 -7.02
CA ARG A 103 -9.17 13.80 -7.06
C ARG A 103 -9.71 13.02 -5.86
N GLN A 104 -10.76 13.57 -5.24
CA GLN A 104 -11.58 12.84 -4.29
C GLN A 104 -12.43 11.82 -5.05
N VAL A 105 -12.47 10.57 -4.59
CA VAL A 105 -13.26 9.50 -5.20
C VAL A 105 -14.51 9.24 -4.37
N GLU A 106 -14.31 8.86 -3.11
CA GLU A 106 -15.34 8.55 -2.10
C GLU A 106 -14.84 9.01 -0.73
N PRO A 107 -15.67 9.10 0.33
CA PRO A 107 -15.18 9.37 1.68
C PRO A 107 -14.03 8.41 2.05
N GLY A 108 -12.89 8.98 2.46
CA GLY A 108 -11.68 8.24 2.78
C GLY A 108 -10.90 7.66 1.59
N ILE A 109 -11.32 7.89 0.34
CA ILE A 109 -10.62 7.40 -0.85
C ILE A 109 -10.28 8.56 -1.79
N ILE A 110 -8.99 8.75 -2.05
CA ILE A 110 -8.47 9.71 -3.04
C ILE A 110 -7.59 9.01 -4.06
N VAL A 111 -7.46 9.61 -5.24
CA VAL A 111 -6.51 9.18 -6.27
C VAL A 111 -5.61 10.34 -6.67
N ARG A 112 -4.32 10.06 -6.82
CA ARG A 112 -3.27 11.02 -7.20
C ARG A 112 -2.44 10.49 -8.37
N THR A 113 -2.00 11.37 -9.25
CA THR A 113 -1.04 11.06 -10.34
C THR A 113 0.39 11.41 -9.92
N ILE A 114 0.85 10.83 -8.82
CA ILE A 114 2.21 10.97 -8.29
C ILE A 114 2.98 9.64 -8.38
N SER A 115 4.31 9.73 -8.45
CA SER A 115 5.16 8.53 -8.45
C SER A 115 5.36 7.97 -7.04
N PHE A 116 5.76 6.70 -6.95
CA PHE A 116 6.20 6.09 -5.69
C PHE A 116 7.28 6.93 -5.00
N GLU A 117 8.28 7.41 -5.75
CA GLU A 117 9.39 8.17 -5.18
C GLU A 117 8.94 9.53 -4.63
N LYS A 118 7.95 10.17 -5.29
CA LYS A 118 7.36 11.42 -4.80
C LYS A 118 6.53 11.16 -3.54
N LEU A 119 5.69 10.13 -3.54
CA LEU A 119 4.89 9.72 -2.37
C LEU A 119 5.79 9.44 -1.16
N VAL A 120 6.81 8.60 -1.31
CA VAL A 120 7.67 8.21 -0.19
C VAL A 120 8.51 9.39 0.30
N LYS A 121 8.86 10.34 -0.57
CA LYS A 121 9.50 11.59 -0.14
C LYS A 121 8.56 12.45 0.71
N GLU A 122 7.28 12.55 0.35
CA GLU A 122 6.27 13.27 1.15
C GLU A 122 6.06 12.58 2.50
N LEU A 123 5.90 11.25 2.51
CA LEU A 123 5.73 10.49 3.76
C LEU A 123 6.96 10.56 4.68
N ALA A 124 8.17 10.69 4.14
CA ALA A 124 9.38 10.82 4.94
C ALA A 124 9.46 12.15 5.73
N GLU A 125 8.58 13.12 5.47
CA GLU A 125 8.55 14.39 6.20
C GLU A 125 8.01 14.21 7.63
N ASP A 126 7.13 13.24 7.86
CA ASP A 126 6.44 13.01 9.13
C ASP A 126 6.29 11.53 9.55
N HIS A 127 6.72 10.57 8.71
CA HIS A 127 6.74 9.14 9.04
C HIS A 127 8.14 8.56 9.07
N GLN A 128 8.36 7.62 10.00
CA GLN A 128 9.52 6.73 9.92
C GLN A 128 9.25 5.62 8.88
N LEU A 129 10.12 5.54 7.87
CA LEU A 129 9.97 4.57 6.79
C LEU A 129 10.61 3.23 7.13
N TYR A 130 9.89 2.15 6.90
CA TYR A 130 10.36 0.77 7.05
C TYR A 130 10.17 0.00 5.75
N MET A 131 11.15 -0.78 5.33
CA MET A 131 11.03 -1.64 4.15
C MET A 131 11.32 -3.10 4.49
N MET A 132 10.57 -4.00 3.85
CA MET A 132 10.76 -5.43 4.05
C MET A 132 12.08 -5.89 3.41
N ASP A 133 12.95 -6.50 4.22
CA ASP A 133 14.19 -7.13 3.76
C ASP A 133 14.49 -8.34 4.64
N LYS A 134 14.79 -9.50 4.03
CA LYS A 134 15.13 -10.73 4.75
C LYS A 134 16.36 -10.58 5.65
N LYS A 135 17.24 -9.61 5.35
CA LYS A 135 18.43 -9.28 6.14
C LYS A 135 18.22 -8.07 7.07
N GLY A 136 17.00 -7.54 7.13
CA GLY A 136 16.62 -6.49 8.07
C GLY A 136 16.61 -7.02 9.51
N GLU A 137 16.53 -6.08 10.45
CA GLU A 137 16.33 -6.41 11.86
C GLU A 137 14.97 -7.10 12.04
N PHE A 138 14.91 -8.13 12.89
CA PHE A 138 13.66 -8.84 13.08
C PHE A 138 12.65 -7.93 13.77
N ILE A 139 11.43 -7.83 13.22
CA ILE A 139 10.44 -6.83 13.69
C ILE A 139 10.18 -6.91 15.19
N ARG A 140 10.25 -8.11 15.78
CA ARG A 140 10.04 -8.34 17.22
C ARG A 140 11.12 -7.72 18.12
N ASP A 141 12.32 -7.56 17.57
CA ASP A 141 13.48 -7.02 18.28
C ASP A 141 13.70 -5.53 17.93
N ALA A 142 13.24 -5.10 16.75
CA ALA A 142 13.38 -3.73 16.27
C ALA A 142 12.57 -2.72 17.12
N GLU A 143 13.13 -1.54 17.36
CA GLU A 143 12.38 -0.39 17.87
C GLU A 143 11.58 0.24 16.73
N ILE A 144 10.25 0.27 16.88
CA ILE A 144 9.36 0.88 15.88
C ILE A 144 9.02 2.28 16.37
N ALA A 145 9.33 3.29 15.55
CA ALA A 145 9.06 4.68 15.86
C ALA A 145 7.57 5.03 15.70
N ASP A 146 7.19 6.18 16.24
CA ASP A 146 5.86 6.76 16.03
C ASP A 146 5.62 7.06 14.54
N ASN A 147 4.36 7.01 14.12
CA ASN A 147 3.93 7.17 12.72
C ASN A 147 4.71 6.27 11.74
N PRO A 148 4.75 4.94 11.95
CA PRO A 148 5.50 4.05 11.08
C PRO A 148 4.82 3.94 9.71
N CYS A 149 5.63 3.94 8.64
CA CYS A 149 5.19 3.71 7.27
C CYS A 149 5.93 2.51 6.65
N PHE A 150 5.19 1.44 6.37
CA PHE A 150 5.75 0.19 5.84
C PHE A 150 5.65 0.11 4.32
N LEU A 151 6.80 -0.01 3.67
CA LEU A 151 6.96 -0.12 2.23
C LEU A 151 6.99 -1.60 1.80
N LEU A 152 6.01 -1.96 0.97
CA LEU A 152 5.80 -3.28 0.41
C LEU A 152 5.88 -3.21 -1.12
N THR A 153 6.23 -4.32 -1.74
CA THR A 153 6.22 -4.48 -3.21
C THR A 153 5.43 -5.73 -3.56
N ASP A 154 4.87 -5.77 -4.76
CA ASP A 154 4.23 -6.96 -5.30
C ASP A 154 5.25 -8.08 -5.57
N HIS A 155 4.88 -9.07 -6.39
CA HIS A 155 5.78 -10.16 -6.78
C HIS A 155 7.02 -9.67 -7.56
N ILE A 156 7.02 -8.42 -8.03
CA ILE A 156 8.18 -7.81 -8.69
C ILE A 156 9.03 -7.09 -7.62
N PRO A 157 10.31 -7.46 -7.44
CA PRO A 157 11.15 -6.85 -6.43
C PRO A 157 11.38 -5.36 -6.72
N MET A 158 11.58 -4.59 -5.65
CA MET A 158 11.91 -3.18 -5.76
C MET A 158 13.21 -2.98 -6.56
N PRO A 159 13.27 -2.04 -7.52
CA PRO A 159 14.48 -1.81 -8.31
C PRO A 159 15.68 -1.43 -7.46
N LYS A 160 16.89 -1.91 -7.82
CA LYS A 160 18.15 -1.57 -7.11
C LYS A 160 18.36 -0.06 -6.94
N LYS A 161 17.95 0.75 -7.91
CA LYS A 161 18.07 2.22 -7.87
C LYS A 161 17.21 2.83 -6.76
N SER A 162 16.03 2.29 -6.50
CA SER A 162 15.12 2.78 -5.46
C SER A 162 15.71 2.65 -4.06
N TYR A 163 16.52 1.61 -3.79
CA TYR A 163 17.17 1.41 -2.49
C TYR A 163 18.08 2.57 -2.08
N ASN A 164 18.84 3.15 -3.02
CA ASN A 164 19.74 4.27 -2.69
C ASN A 164 18.95 5.51 -2.30
N SER A 165 17.83 5.77 -2.96
CA SER A 165 16.95 6.89 -2.62
C SER A 165 16.28 6.67 -1.27
N LEU A 166 15.75 5.47 -1.01
CA LEU A 166 15.13 5.10 0.28
C LEU A 166 16.13 5.20 1.43
N LYS A 167 17.36 4.71 1.24
CA LYS A 167 18.41 4.84 2.24
C LYS A 167 18.71 6.31 2.58
N ARG A 168 18.67 7.22 1.60
CA ARG A 168 18.86 8.67 1.83
C ARG A 168 17.70 9.30 2.58
N LEU A 169 16.51 8.71 2.50
CA LEU A 169 15.31 9.12 3.25
C LEU A 169 15.25 8.48 4.65
N GLY A 170 16.32 7.81 5.11
CA GLY A 170 16.35 7.18 6.43
C GLY A 170 15.51 5.91 6.53
N THR A 171 15.15 5.27 5.41
CA THR A 171 14.37 4.03 5.45
C THR A 171 15.15 2.90 6.12
N GLU A 172 14.55 2.33 7.16
CA GLU A 172 15.07 1.18 7.90
C GLU A 172 14.59 -0.14 7.31
N LYS A 173 15.38 -1.19 7.49
CA LYS A 173 15.08 -2.52 6.95
C LYS A 173 14.62 -3.44 8.07
N ILE A 174 13.44 -4.02 7.90
CA ILE A 174 12.90 -4.98 8.85
C ILE A 174 12.60 -6.33 8.18
N SER A 175 12.74 -7.39 8.97
CA SER A 175 12.43 -8.76 8.59
C SER A 175 11.22 -9.26 9.38
N LEU A 176 10.35 -10.01 8.71
CA LEU A 176 9.17 -10.65 9.32
C LEU A 176 9.37 -12.16 9.53
N GLY A 177 10.55 -12.68 9.19
CA GLY A 177 10.89 -14.09 9.33
C GLY A 177 11.71 -14.63 8.17
N PRO A 178 11.98 -15.96 8.16
CA PRO A 178 12.89 -16.58 7.19
C PRO A 178 12.27 -16.78 5.80
N ASN A 179 10.94 -16.80 5.70
CA ASN A 179 10.21 -17.11 4.47
C ASN A 179 9.88 -15.85 3.68
N MET A 180 9.88 -15.97 2.35
CA MET A 180 9.30 -14.95 1.49
C MET A 180 7.78 -15.06 1.58
N LEU A 181 7.12 -13.94 1.91
CA LEU A 181 5.69 -13.86 2.10
C LEU A 181 5.06 -12.94 1.05
N PHE A 182 3.77 -13.13 0.81
CA PHE A 182 3.00 -12.15 0.04
C PHE A 182 2.90 -10.84 0.83
N ALA A 183 2.84 -9.71 0.12
CA ALA A 183 2.69 -8.39 0.76
C ALA A 183 1.49 -8.34 1.72
N SER A 184 0.37 -8.99 1.35
CA SER A 184 -0.83 -9.08 2.20
C SER A 184 -0.60 -9.87 3.48
N GLN A 185 0.30 -10.87 3.50
CA GLN A 185 0.69 -11.60 4.71
C GLN A 185 1.65 -10.77 5.57
N CYS A 186 2.56 -10.02 4.95
CA CYS A 186 3.44 -9.10 5.65
C CYS A 186 2.63 -8.09 6.48
N VAL A 187 1.59 -7.50 5.88
CA VAL A 187 0.68 -6.58 6.58
C VAL A 187 0.07 -7.23 7.83
N VAL A 188 -0.41 -8.48 7.74
CA VAL A 188 -1.01 -9.17 8.90
C VAL A 188 0.01 -9.31 10.03
N LEU A 189 1.25 -9.69 9.73
CA LEU A 189 2.30 -9.85 10.73
C LEU A 189 2.73 -8.50 11.34
N ILE A 190 2.84 -7.45 10.51
CA ILE A 190 3.15 -6.10 10.98
C ILE A 190 2.03 -5.62 11.92
N ASN A 191 0.77 -5.71 11.49
CA ASN A 191 -0.36 -5.30 12.31
C ASN A 191 -0.43 -6.09 13.62
N ASN A 192 -0.17 -7.40 13.60
CA ASN A 192 -0.14 -8.20 14.81
C ASN A 192 0.94 -7.73 15.80
N GLU A 193 2.14 -7.43 15.32
CA GLU A 193 3.22 -6.93 16.16
C GLU A 193 2.88 -5.55 16.75
N LEU A 194 2.34 -4.64 15.92
CA LEU A 194 1.90 -3.31 16.36
C LEU A 194 0.77 -3.39 17.38
N ASP A 195 -0.19 -4.29 17.20
CA ASP A 195 -1.28 -4.52 18.17
C ASP A 195 -0.75 -4.98 19.53
N ILE A 196 0.22 -5.90 19.55
CA ILE A 196 0.84 -6.39 20.78
C ILE A 196 1.57 -5.25 21.53
N ARG A 197 2.15 -4.30 20.78
CA ARG A 197 2.84 -3.13 21.32
C ARG A 197 1.91 -1.97 21.71
N GLY A 198 0.62 -2.04 21.37
CA GLY A 198 -0.36 -1.00 21.68
C GLY A 198 -0.30 0.24 20.77
N PHE A 199 0.17 0.07 19.52
CA PHE A 199 0.09 1.10 18.46
C PHE A 199 -1.34 1.30 17.95
#